data_AF-A0A090QCR9-F1
#
_entry.id   AF-A0A090QCR9-F1
#
_cell.length_a   1.000
_cell.length_b   1.000
_cell.length_c   1.000
_cell.angle_alpha   90.00
_cell.angle_beta   90.00
_cell.angle_gamma   90.00
#
_symmetry.space_group_name_H-M   'P 1'
#
loop_
_entity.id
_entity.type
_entity.pdbx_description
1 polymer ?
#
loop_
_entity_poly.entity_id
_entity_poly.type
_entity_poly.pdbx_seq_one_letter_code
_entity_poly.pdbx_strand_id
1 'polypeptide(L)'
;MLDTKGSKGELDKDFPAKLKIERLFKTRSFNNDFFKRIIERQYINSWVDIEKEYYLRLTECYKIDLQRKTAATKKQIDKLNADFKQIKNKLDEYLKIVEKDFKEQYDRSDDNQHRKEKSIGYKMYKSLELRECSEDFIEKQVKLEYEKIKPSSNGLNTGNKTIQQLPIHDLAVLDSLPYDLNIKDLRKLMVDNESPRLFIELPDEVLRLSFNYTLTEDLYFDSKKYLRSDWKQPKYIKPIHIHGSIHKKDDNPIIFGYGDELDDDYLDIEKLDDNRYLENIKSVKYLDRNNYKRLLEFVNSDQYQVVIMGGHSCGNSDRTLLNTLFEHDNCVSIKPYYHQKEDGTDNYSDIVRNITRNFNDKQKLRDRVVNKQYCEPLL
;
A
#
# COMPACT_ATOMS: atom_id res chain seq x y z
N MET A 1 4.39 27.72 16.07
CA MET A 1 5.11 27.74 14.77
C MET A 1 5.33 29.15 14.25
N LEU A 2 4.35 30.05 14.37
CA LEU A 2 4.51 31.47 14.03
C LEU A 2 4.39 32.28 15.32
N ASP A 3 5.19 33.34 15.47
CA ASP A 3 5.03 34.32 16.55
C ASP A 3 4.22 35.51 16.03
N THR A 4 3.13 35.86 16.71
CA THR A 4 2.23 36.94 16.28
C THR A 4 2.50 38.21 17.05
N LYS A 5 3.33 39.09 16.49
CA LYS A 5 3.37 40.51 16.83
C LYS A 5 2.99 41.32 15.59
N GLY A 6 1.75 41.84 15.54
CA GLY A 6 1.34 42.87 14.57
C GLY A 6 0.08 42.58 13.75
N SER A 7 -0.85 43.55 13.82
CA SER A 7 -2.12 43.82 13.11
C SER A 7 -2.86 42.73 12.31
N LYS A 8 -4.12 42.50 12.72
CA LYS A 8 -5.19 41.93 11.89
C LYS A 8 -5.54 42.92 10.76
N GLY A 9 -4.99 42.73 9.56
CA GLY A 9 -5.51 43.35 8.34
C GLY A 9 -6.57 42.43 7.71
N GLU A 10 -7.77 42.96 7.47
CA GLU A 10 -8.82 42.27 6.72
C GLU A 10 -8.33 41.93 5.30
N LEU A 11 -8.56 40.67 4.89
CA LEU A 11 -8.09 40.12 3.61
C LEU A 11 -9.18 40.25 2.55
N ASP A 12 -8.88 41.01 1.51
CA ASP A 12 -9.70 41.22 0.32
C ASP A 12 -9.93 39.89 -0.44
N LYS A 13 -11.17 39.62 -0.86
CA LYS A 13 -11.58 38.31 -1.38
C LYS A 13 -11.01 38.00 -2.77
N ASP A 14 -10.64 39.01 -3.56
CA ASP A 14 -10.23 38.86 -4.96
C ASP A 14 -8.72 38.69 -5.25
N PHE A 15 -7.86 38.61 -4.21
CA PHE A 15 -6.42 38.40 -4.44
C PHE A 15 -6.04 36.93 -4.70
N PRO A 16 -5.10 36.61 -5.62
CA PRO A 16 -4.65 35.24 -5.86
C PRO A 16 -4.11 34.58 -4.58
N ALA A 17 -4.53 33.34 -4.28
CA ALA A 17 -4.17 32.62 -3.05
C ALA A 17 -2.65 32.57 -2.79
N LYS A 18 -1.86 32.44 -3.87
CA LYS A 18 -0.39 32.48 -3.84
C LYS A 18 0.17 33.78 -3.24
N LEU A 19 -0.36 34.93 -3.66
CA LEU A 19 0.09 36.24 -3.20
C LEU A 19 -0.43 36.58 -1.79
N LYS A 20 -1.62 36.10 -1.40
CA LYS A 20 -2.14 36.23 -0.01
C LYS A 20 -1.22 35.53 0.98
N ILE A 21 -0.84 34.30 0.63
CA ILE A 21 0.04 33.46 1.44
C ILE A 21 1.46 34.05 1.49
N GLU A 22 2.05 34.46 0.36
CA GLU A 22 3.37 35.14 0.35
C GLU A 22 3.41 36.39 1.25
N ARG A 23 2.33 37.18 1.27
CA ARG A 23 2.22 38.40 2.12
C ARG A 23 2.04 38.06 3.60
N LEU A 24 1.27 37.01 3.91
CA LEU A 24 1.06 36.48 5.26
C LEU A 24 2.33 35.89 5.88
N PHE A 25 3.18 35.27 5.08
CA PHE A 25 4.38 34.57 5.55
C PHE A 25 5.68 35.38 5.46
N LYS A 26 5.78 36.38 4.57
CA LYS A 26 6.92 37.33 4.58
C LYS A 26 6.99 38.20 5.84
N THR A 27 5.87 38.42 6.51
CA THR A 27 5.75 39.34 7.64
C THR A 27 5.80 38.65 9.01
N ARG A 28 5.88 37.31 9.04
CA ARG A 28 5.88 36.54 10.30
C ARG A 28 7.25 35.96 10.61
N SER A 29 7.62 36.01 11.88
CA SER A 29 8.78 35.27 12.37
C SER A 29 8.39 33.80 12.57
N PHE A 30 9.27 32.91 12.12
CA PHE A 30 9.11 31.47 12.27
C PHE A 30 9.96 31.00 13.44
N ASN A 31 9.33 30.30 14.38
CA ASN A 31 10.04 29.69 15.51
C ASN A 31 10.58 28.29 15.16
N ASN A 32 10.18 27.73 14.02
CA ASN A 32 10.55 26.42 13.53
C ASN A 32 11.19 26.58 12.13
N ASP A 33 12.48 26.31 12.05
CA ASP A 33 13.27 26.56 10.83
C ASP A 33 12.94 25.53 9.75
N PHE A 34 12.64 24.30 10.15
CA PHE A 34 12.26 23.25 9.22
C PHE A 34 10.90 23.54 8.56
N PHE A 35 9.93 24.04 9.33
CA PHE A 35 8.63 24.46 8.81
C PHE A 35 8.75 25.63 7.82
N LYS A 36 9.63 26.60 8.11
CA LYS A 36 9.95 27.67 7.17
C LYS A 36 10.46 27.11 5.85
N ARG A 37 11.41 26.16 5.89
CA ARG A 37 11.94 25.49 4.68
C ARG A 37 10.86 24.77 3.89
N ILE A 38 9.98 24.02 4.55
CA ILE A 38 8.85 23.33 3.89
C ILE A 38 8.00 24.33 3.12
N ILE A 39 7.61 25.42 3.79
CA ILE A 39 6.78 26.46 3.19
C ILE A 39 7.50 27.09 1.97
N GLU A 40 8.77 27.47 2.12
CA GLU A 40 9.57 28.04 1.04
C GLU A 40 9.65 27.12 -0.19
N ARG A 41 9.83 25.81 0.04
CA ARG A 41 9.90 24.81 -1.05
C ARG A 41 8.56 24.50 -1.69
N GLN A 42 7.47 24.57 -0.94
CA GLN A 42 6.11 24.37 -1.47
C GLN A 42 5.78 25.42 -2.53
N TYR A 43 6.22 26.65 -2.34
CA TYR A 43 6.02 27.71 -3.33
C TYR A 43 6.73 27.45 -4.66
N ILE A 44 7.84 26.72 -4.63
CA ILE A 44 8.65 26.44 -5.81
C ILE A 44 8.06 25.25 -6.58
N ASN A 45 7.65 24.19 -5.86
CA ASN A 45 7.33 22.89 -6.47
C ASN A 45 5.83 22.55 -6.52
N SER A 46 4.95 23.40 -5.98
CA SER A 46 3.49 23.17 -5.83
C SER A 46 3.10 21.97 -4.95
N TRP A 47 4.06 21.15 -4.52
CA TRP A 47 3.94 20.02 -3.60
C TRP A 47 5.25 19.84 -2.85
N VAL A 48 5.20 19.42 -1.58
CA VAL A 48 6.39 19.09 -0.78
C VAL A 48 6.19 17.75 -0.11
N ASP A 49 7.17 16.88 -0.34
CA ASP A 49 7.34 15.66 0.44
C ASP A 49 8.15 16.02 1.71
N ILE A 50 7.44 16.09 2.83
CA ILE A 50 8.02 16.50 4.12
C ILE A 50 9.04 15.47 4.61
N GLU A 51 8.82 14.18 4.35
CA GLU A 51 9.73 13.10 4.77
C GLU A 51 11.05 13.20 4.00
N LYS A 52 10.96 13.41 2.69
CA LYS A 52 12.13 13.64 1.84
C LYS A 52 12.88 14.92 2.19
N GLU A 53 12.17 16.02 2.46
CA GLU A 53 12.83 17.28 2.87
C GLU A 53 13.49 17.17 4.23
N TYR A 54 12.91 16.42 5.17
CA TYR A 54 13.54 16.09 6.44
C TYR A 54 14.84 15.33 6.21
N TYR A 55 14.81 14.28 5.38
CA TYR A 55 15.99 13.48 5.06
C TYR A 55 17.09 14.30 4.37
N LEU A 56 16.75 15.12 3.37
CA LEU A 56 17.71 16.02 2.74
C LEU A 56 18.38 16.94 3.75
N ARG A 57 17.61 17.47 4.71
CA ARG A 57 18.16 18.33 5.76
C ARG A 57 19.03 17.55 6.75
N LEU A 58 18.65 16.32 7.07
CA LEU A 58 19.45 15.41 7.89
C LEU A 58 20.81 15.13 7.24
N THR A 59 20.82 14.82 5.94
CA THR A 59 22.04 14.59 5.16
C THR A 59 22.91 15.84 5.04
N GLU A 60 22.30 17.03 4.88
CA GLU A 60 23.05 18.29 4.94
C GLU A 60 23.74 18.50 6.29
N CYS A 61 23.02 18.24 7.39
CA CYS A 61 23.62 18.28 8.74
C CYS A 61 24.76 17.27 8.86
N TYR A 62 24.57 16.04 8.41
CA TYR A 62 25.62 15.01 8.39
C TYR A 62 26.88 15.45 7.63
N LYS A 63 26.72 15.96 6.40
CA LYS A 63 27.84 16.41 5.56
C LYS A 63 28.63 17.56 6.21
N ILE A 64 27.95 18.44 6.95
CA ILE A 64 28.60 19.52 7.72
C ILE A 64 29.33 18.95 8.95
N ASP A 65 28.72 17.99 9.67
CA ASP A 65 29.31 17.35 10.84
C ASP A 65 30.62 16.61 10.50
N LEU A 66 30.65 15.90 9.36
CA LEU A 66 31.87 15.27 8.84
C LEU A 66 33.03 16.26 8.65
N GLN A 67 32.74 17.44 8.10
CA GLN A 67 33.75 18.44 7.78
C GLN A 67 34.24 19.21 9.01
N ARG A 68 33.37 19.45 10.00
CA ARG A 68 33.64 20.42 11.09
C ARG A 68 33.83 19.78 12.47
N LYS A 69 33.23 18.62 12.76
CA LYS A 69 33.29 17.91 14.05
C LYS A 69 33.13 18.80 15.31
N THR A 70 32.29 19.84 15.26
CA THR A 70 32.12 20.78 16.40
C THR A 70 30.93 20.45 17.29
N ALA A 71 30.88 21.00 18.51
CA ALA A 71 29.70 20.92 19.38
C ALA A 71 28.48 21.69 18.84
N ALA A 72 28.70 22.71 17.99
CA ALA A 72 27.63 23.49 17.38
C ALA A 72 26.85 22.70 16.33
N THR A 73 27.54 21.82 15.60
CA THR A 73 26.98 20.88 14.62
C THR A 73 26.04 19.86 15.29
N LYS A 74 26.45 19.32 16.45
CA LYS A 74 25.59 18.45 17.27
C LYS A 74 24.27 19.10 17.72
N LYS A 75 24.21 20.41 17.93
CA LYS A 75 22.96 21.12 18.28
C LYS A 75 22.00 21.28 17.09
N GLN A 76 22.49 21.19 15.85
CA GLN A 76 21.64 21.38 14.66
C GLN A 76 20.69 20.20 14.46
N ILE A 77 21.18 18.97 14.69
CA ILE A 77 20.33 17.79 14.58
C ILE A 77 19.28 17.72 15.69
N ASP A 78 19.65 18.06 16.93
CA ASP A 78 18.68 18.12 18.04
C ASP A 78 17.56 19.13 17.74
N LYS A 79 17.93 20.28 17.16
CA LYS A 79 16.96 21.29 16.72
C LYS A 79 16.08 20.78 15.58
N LEU A 80 16.65 20.10 14.58
CA LEU A 80 15.90 19.51 13.47
C LEU A 80 14.89 18.48 13.97
N ASN A 81 15.31 17.58 14.86
CA ASN A 81 14.44 16.56 15.45
C ASN A 81 13.31 17.21 16.28
N ALA A 82 13.63 18.25 17.06
CA ALA A 82 12.63 19.01 17.83
C ALA A 82 11.62 19.75 16.92
N ASP A 83 12.12 20.37 15.85
CA ASP A 83 11.28 21.05 14.86
C ASP A 83 10.37 20.05 14.13
N PHE A 84 10.90 18.89 13.75
CA PHE A 84 10.12 17.83 13.11
C PHE A 84 9.06 17.25 14.05
N LYS A 85 9.39 17.06 15.33
CA LYS A 85 8.44 16.63 16.37
C LYS A 85 7.26 17.59 16.53
N GLN A 86 7.49 18.90 16.46
CA GLN A 86 6.40 19.88 16.49
C GLN A 86 5.46 19.73 15.28
N ILE A 87 6.01 19.43 14.09
CA ILE A 87 5.21 19.17 12.89
C ILE A 87 4.39 17.90 13.04
N LYS A 88 4.97 16.81 13.55
CA LYS A 88 4.24 15.56 13.83
C LYS A 88 3.05 15.78 14.75
N ASN A 89 3.23 16.54 15.83
CA ASN A 89 2.15 16.84 16.77
C ASN A 89 1.01 17.64 16.11
N LYS A 90 1.36 18.59 15.23
CA LYS A 90 0.35 19.37 14.49
C LYS A 90 -0.34 18.55 13.40
N LEU A 91 0.37 17.61 12.79
CA LEU A 91 -0.22 16.65 11.86
C LEU A 91 -1.23 15.75 12.58
N ASP A 92 -0.90 15.24 13.77
CA ASP A 92 -1.82 14.45 14.61
C ASP A 92 -3.10 15.23 14.97
N GLU A 93 -2.97 16.48 15.42
CA GLU A 93 -4.11 17.35 15.71
C GLU A 93 -4.98 17.58 14.47
N TYR A 94 -4.37 17.83 13.31
CA TYR A 94 -5.07 18.08 12.05
C TYR A 94 -5.83 16.84 11.56
N LEU A 95 -5.19 15.67 11.59
CA LEU A 95 -5.80 14.42 11.13
C LEU A 95 -7.03 14.02 11.96
N LYS A 96 -7.04 14.36 13.25
CA LYS A 96 -8.23 14.18 14.11
C LYS A 96 -9.41 15.04 13.67
N ILE A 97 -9.15 16.25 13.18
CA ILE A 97 -10.20 17.12 12.63
C ILE A 97 -10.71 16.52 11.32
N VAL A 98 -9.81 16.14 10.41
CA VAL A 98 -10.18 15.54 9.11
C VAL A 98 -11.01 14.27 9.29
N GLU A 99 -10.61 13.37 10.20
CA GLU A 99 -11.36 12.13 10.45
C GLU A 99 -12.75 12.43 11.04
N LYS A 100 -12.85 13.44 11.92
CA LYS A 100 -14.13 13.87 12.49
C LYS A 100 -15.05 14.42 11.40
N ASP A 101 -14.55 15.35 10.59
CA ASP A 101 -15.32 15.97 9.50
C ASP A 101 -15.80 14.91 8.49
N PHE A 102 -14.93 13.93 8.17
CA PHE A 102 -15.31 12.79 7.34
C PHE A 102 -16.46 11.99 7.96
N LYS A 103 -16.36 11.64 9.25
CA LYS A 103 -17.41 10.87 9.96
C LYS A 103 -18.74 11.61 10.06
N GLU A 104 -18.71 12.94 10.16
CA GLU A 104 -19.92 13.77 10.20
C GLU A 104 -20.60 13.89 8.83
N GLN A 105 -19.82 13.87 7.73
CA GLN A 105 -20.33 13.97 6.35
C GLN A 105 -20.66 12.60 5.73
N TYR A 106 -20.09 11.53 6.25
CA TYR A 106 -20.28 10.18 5.74
C TYR A 106 -21.63 9.62 6.18
N ASP A 107 -22.53 9.49 5.21
CA ASP A 107 -23.88 8.97 5.41
C ASP A 107 -24.02 7.63 4.70
N ARG A 108 -24.17 6.55 5.47
CA ARG A 108 -24.36 5.20 4.92
C ARG A 108 -25.69 5.02 4.19
N SER A 109 -26.64 5.93 4.38
CA SER A 109 -27.90 5.95 3.65
C SER A 109 -27.81 6.65 2.30
N ASP A 110 -26.70 7.35 2.01
CA ASP A 110 -26.43 7.89 0.69
C ASP A 110 -26.08 6.76 -0.29
N ASP A 111 -26.93 6.58 -1.30
CA ASP A 111 -26.81 5.54 -2.31
C ASP A 111 -25.47 5.57 -3.06
N ASN A 112 -24.90 6.76 -3.29
CA ASN A 112 -23.65 6.91 -4.03
C ASN A 112 -22.46 6.47 -3.16
N GLN A 113 -22.41 6.91 -1.90
CA GLN A 113 -21.41 6.46 -0.94
C GLN A 113 -21.49 4.94 -0.71
N HIS A 114 -22.70 4.39 -0.57
CA HIS A 114 -22.89 2.95 -0.42
C HIS A 114 -22.41 2.16 -1.64
N ARG A 115 -22.70 2.61 -2.86
CA ARG A 115 -22.22 1.97 -4.10
C ARG A 115 -20.70 1.98 -4.20
N LYS A 116 -20.06 3.11 -3.85
CA LYS A 116 -18.58 3.22 -3.82
C LYS A 116 -17.98 2.28 -2.79
N GLU A 117 -18.53 2.23 -1.58
CA GLU A 117 -18.09 1.30 -0.52
C GLU A 117 -18.18 -0.15 -1.00
N LYS A 118 -19.32 -0.54 -1.59
CA LYS A 118 -19.54 -1.90 -2.07
C LYS A 118 -18.62 -2.26 -3.24
N SER A 119 -18.36 -1.34 -4.16
CA SER A 119 -17.43 -1.53 -5.28
C SER A 119 -16.00 -1.79 -4.78
N ILE A 120 -15.52 -0.96 -3.85
CA ILE A 120 -14.19 -1.12 -3.26
C ILE A 120 -14.10 -2.41 -2.46
N GLY A 121 -15.09 -2.69 -1.61
CA GLY A 121 -15.15 -3.92 -0.81
C GLY A 121 -15.14 -5.18 -1.69
N TYR A 122 -15.92 -5.21 -2.77
CA TYR A 122 -15.93 -6.34 -3.71
C TYR A 122 -14.54 -6.58 -4.32
N LYS A 123 -13.81 -5.52 -4.67
CA LYS A 123 -12.45 -5.61 -5.21
C LYS A 123 -11.43 -6.07 -4.16
N MET A 124 -11.60 -5.69 -2.88
CA MET A 124 -10.74 -6.16 -1.78
C MET A 124 -10.85 -7.66 -1.52
N TYR A 125 -12.04 -8.23 -1.70
CA TYR A 125 -12.32 -9.64 -1.43
C TYR A 125 -12.47 -10.46 -2.72
N LYS A 126 -12.05 -9.92 -3.86
CA LYS A 126 -12.14 -10.59 -5.15
C LYS A 126 -11.28 -11.88 -5.13
N SER A 127 -11.79 -12.94 -5.76
CA SER A 127 -11.06 -14.20 -5.94
C SER A 127 -9.79 -13.98 -6.77
N LEU A 128 -8.75 -14.76 -6.47
CA LEU A 128 -7.51 -14.76 -7.23
C LEU A 128 -7.79 -15.29 -8.65
N GLU A 129 -7.36 -14.56 -9.67
CA GLU A 129 -7.43 -15.03 -11.06
C GLU A 129 -6.06 -15.57 -11.46
N LEU A 130 -5.98 -16.81 -11.93
CA LEU A 130 -4.70 -17.46 -12.26
C LEU A 130 -3.93 -16.72 -13.35
N ARG A 131 -4.62 -16.11 -14.33
CA ARG A 131 -4.00 -15.26 -15.36
C ARG A 131 -3.30 -14.01 -14.83
N GLU A 132 -3.55 -13.65 -13.58
CA GLU A 132 -2.93 -12.51 -12.89
C GLU A 132 -1.71 -12.93 -12.05
N CYS A 133 -1.38 -14.22 -11.99
CA CYS A 133 -0.32 -14.78 -11.14
C CYS A 133 0.99 -15.03 -11.90
N SER A 134 2.06 -15.22 -11.14
CA SER A 134 3.35 -15.65 -11.66
C SER A 134 3.27 -17.00 -12.36
N GLU A 135 4.12 -17.19 -13.37
CA GLU A 135 4.16 -18.41 -14.17
C GLU A 135 4.44 -19.67 -13.32
N ASP A 136 5.33 -19.55 -12.33
CA ASP A 136 5.65 -20.64 -11.41
C ASP A 136 4.44 -21.07 -10.58
N PHE A 137 3.62 -20.11 -10.15
CA PHE A 137 2.40 -20.40 -9.39
C PHE A 137 1.34 -21.07 -10.28
N ILE A 138 1.15 -20.55 -11.50
CA ILE A 138 0.23 -21.15 -12.49
C ILE A 138 0.63 -22.60 -12.75
N GLU A 139 1.91 -22.87 -13.03
CA GLU A 139 2.38 -24.22 -13.32
C GLU A 139 2.14 -25.17 -12.12
N LYS A 140 2.41 -24.70 -10.90
CA LYS A 140 2.15 -25.48 -9.68
C LYS A 140 0.67 -25.79 -9.51
N GLN A 141 -0.22 -24.80 -9.68
CA GLN A 141 -1.66 -25.02 -9.52
C GLN A 141 -2.24 -25.94 -10.59
N VAL A 142 -1.83 -25.77 -11.85
CA VAL A 142 -2.26 -26.66 -12.95
C VAL A 142 -1.82 -28.10 -12.68
N LYS A 143 -0.60 -28.32 -12.17
CA LYS A 143 -0.13 -29.66 -11.81
C LYS A 143 -0.93 -30.28 -10.67
N LEU A 144 -1.26 -29.48 -9.64
CA LEU A 144 -2.07 -29.94 -8.52
C LEU A 144 -3.48 -30.34 -8.99
N GLU A 145 -4.13 -29.52 -9.81
CA GLU A 145 -5.45 -29.84 -10.37
C GLU A 145 -5.39 -31.05 -11.30
N TYR A 146 -4.35 -31.18 -12.13
CA TYR A 146 -4.15 -32.34 -12.99
C TYR A 146 -4.08 -33.63 -12.18
N GLU A 147 -3.26 -33.68 -11.12
CA GLU A 147 -3.13 -34.89 -10.30
C GLU A 147 -4.40 -35.20 -9.48
N LYS A 148 -5.24 -34.19 -9.16
CA LYS A 148 -6.56 -34.43 -8.54
C LYS A 148 -7.53 -35.10 -9.52
N ILE A 149 -7.56 -34.68 -10.78
CA ILE A 149 -8.56 -35.11 -11.78
C ILE A 149 -8.11 -36.38 -12.51
N LYS A 150 -6.81 -36.63 -12.62
CA LYS A 150 -6.22 -37.79 -13.31
C LYS A 150 -6.78 -39.15 -12.87
N PRO A 151 -7.03 -39.45 -11.57
CA PRO A 151 -7.69 -40.69 -11.15
C PRO A 151 -9.11 -40.83 -11.69
N SER A 152 -9.84 -39.74 -11.79
CA SER A 152 -11.22 -39.68 -12.31
C SER A 152 -11.25 -39.90 -13.82
N SER A 153 -10.34 -39.25 -14.56
CA SER A 153 -10.16 -39.47 -16.00
C SER A 153 -9.76 -40.91 -16.32
N ASN A 154 -8.78 -41.47 -15.60
CA ASN A 154 -8.36 -42.87 -15.80
C ASN A 154 -9.47 -43.86 -15.45
N GLY A 155 -10.29 -43.56 -14.43
CA GLY A 155 -11.43 -44.38 -14.03
C GLY A 155 -12.50 -44.47 -15.13
N LEU A 156 -12.76 -43.38 -15.85
CA LEU A 156 -13.67 -43.38 -17.01
C LEU A 156 -13.06 -44.15 -18.19
N ASN A 157 -11.79 -43.89 -18.50
CA ASN A 157 -11.12 -44.51 -19.66
C ASN A 157 -10.96 -46.03 -19.51
N THR A 158 -10.83 -46.52 -18.28
CA THR A 158 -10.75 -47.97 -17.98
C THR A 158 -12.11 -48.63 -17.75
N GLY A 159 -13.21 -47.87 -17.77
CA GLY A 159 -14.55 -48.36 -17.46
C GLY A 159 -14.77 -48.73 -15.99
N ASN A 160 -13.80 -48.43 -15.12
CA ASN A 160 -13.84 -48.76 -13.69
C ASN A 160 -14.71 -47.82 -12.86
N LYS A 161 -15.04 -46.63 -13.39
CA LYS A 161 -15.98 -45.68 -12.79
C LYS A 161 -17.04 -45.26 -13.80
N THR A 162 -18.28 -45.15 -13.37
CA THR A 162 -19.34 -44.50 -14.15
C THR A 162 -19.38 -43.00 -13.87
N ILE A 163 -19.90 -42.21 -14.80
CA ILE A 163 -20.07 -40.75 -14.68
C ILE A 163 -20.76 -40.36 -13.35
N GLN A 164 -21.73 -41.17 -12.90
CA GLN A 164 -22.49 -40.95 -11.66
C GLN A 164 -21.66 -41.10 -10.37
N GLN A 165 -20.47 -41.70 -10.46
CA GLN A 165 -19.57 -41.94 -9.32
C GLN A 165 -18.47 -40.89 -9.20
N LEU A 166 -18.41 -39.92 -10.11
CA LEU A 166 -17.39 -38.88 -10.10
C LEU A 166 -17.85 -37.64 -9.33
N PRO A 167 -16.91 -36.92 -8.69
CA PRO A 167 -17.20 -35.60 -8.16
C PRO A 167 -17.74 -34.68 -9.26
N ILE A 168 -18.72 -33.83 -8.90
CA ILE A 168 -19.36 -32.87 -9.82
C ILE A 168 -18.31 -31.94 -10.46
N HIS A 169 -17.29 -31.55 -9.68
CA HIS A 169 -16.19 -30.69 -10.14
C HIS A 169 -15.36 -31.38 -11.23
N ASP A 170 -14.86 -32.59 -10.97
CA ASP A 170 -14.09 -33.38 -11.94
C ASP A 170 -14.85 -33.58 -13.26
N LEU A 171 -16.15 -33.89 -13.18
CA LEU A 171 -17.01 -34.02 -14.36
C LEU A 171 -17.09 -32.73 -15.15
N ALA A 172 -17.31 -31.61 -14.48
CA ALA A 172 -17.45 -30.31 -15.14
C ALA A 172 -16.13 -29.87 -15.79
N VAL A 173 -14.98 -30.17 -15.18
CA VAL A 173 -13.68 -29.90 -15.79
C VAL A 173 -13.45 -30.80 -17.02
N LEU A 174 -13.73 -32.09 -16.91
CA LEU A 174 -13.55 -33.03 -18.03
C LEU A 174 -14.49 -32.74 -19.20
N ASP A 175 -15.75 -32.37 -18.95
CA ASP A 175 -16.72 -31.97 -19.98
C ASP A 175 -16.34 -30.66 -20.68
N SER A 176 -15.59 -29.80 -20.00
CA SER A 176 -15.08 -28.53 -20.55
C SER A 176 -13.82 -28.71 -21.39
N LEU A 177 -13.19 -29.88 -21.40
CA LEU A 177 -11.99 -30.15 -22.19
C LEU A 177 -12.37 -30.67 -23.59
N PRO A 178 -11.68 -30.22 -24.65
CA PRO A 178 -11.98 -30.64 -26.02
C PRO A 178 -11.58 -32.10 -26.30
N TYR A 179 -10.64 -32.64 -25.52
CA TYR A 179 -10.08 -33.99 -25.65
C TYR A 179 -9.78 -34.57 -24.27
N ASP A 180 -9.16 -35.75 -24.23
CA ASP A 180 -8.67 -36.38 -23.00
C ASP A 180 -7.78 -35.45 -22.15
N LEU A 181 -7.77 -35.71 -20.84
CA LEU A 181 -7.09 -34.88 -19.85
C LEU A 181 -5.61 -34.69 -20.17
N ASN A 182 -5.25 -33.46 -20.54
CA ASN A 182 -3.90 -33.02 -20.85
C ASN A 182 -3.58 -31.72 -20.10
N ILE A 183 -2.35 -31.60 -19.59
CA ILE A 183 -1.87 -30.45 -18.84
C ILE A 183 -2.00 -29.15 -19.64
N LYS A 184 -1.77 -29.17 -20.96
CA LYS A 184 -1.85 -27.97 -21.81
C LYS A 184 -3.27 -27.43 -21.92
N ASP A 185 -4.24 -28.31 -22.14
CA ASP A 185 -5.64 -27.94 -22.30
C ASP A 185 -6.25 -27.52 -20.95
N LEU A 186 -5.87 -28.20 -19.85
CA LEU A 186 -6.23 -27.79 -18.50
C LEU A 186 -5.65 -26.41 -18.14
N ARG A 187 -4.37 -26.16 -18.46
CA ARG A 187 -3.76 -24.83 -18.28
C ARG A 187 -4.56 -23.76 -19.01
N LYS A 188 -4.94 -24.02 -20.27
CA LYS A 188 -5.72 -23.08 -21.07
C LYS A 188 -7.07 -22.79 -20.41
N LEU A 189 -7.80 -23.81 -20.00
CA LEU A 189 -9.10 -23.69 -19.32
C LEU A 189 -9.00 -22.87 -18.01
N MET A 190 -7.96 -23.12 -17.22
CA MET A 190 -7.72 -22.44 -15.94
C MET A 190 -7.29 -20.98 -16.10
N VAL A 191 -6.47 -20.66 -17.12
CA VAL A 191 -5.92 -19.31 -17.35
C VAL A 191 -6.88 -18.42 -18.14
N ASP A 192 -7.51 -18.95 -19.20
CA ASP A 192 -8.39 -18.15 -20.07
C ASP A 192 -9.68 -17.72 -19.34
N ASN A 193 -9.93 -18.31 -18.16
CA ASN A 193 -11.07 -18.00 -17.30
C ASN A 193 -12.41 -18.16 -18.06
N GLU A 194 -12.45 -19.07 -19.04
CA GLU A 194 -13.66 -19.39 -19.82
C GLU A 194 -14.72 -20.06 -18.94
N SER A 195 -14.28 -20.72 -17.86
CA SER A 195 -15.14 -21.32 -16.84
C SER A 195 -14.77 -20.84 -15.43
N PRO A 196 -15.04 -19.56 -15.09
CA PRO A 196 -14.61 -18.96 -13.82
C PRO A 196 -15.13 -19.72 -12.59
N ARG A 197 -16.29 -20.37 -12.73
CA ARG A 197 -16.96 -21.07 -11.64
C ARG A 197 -16.28 -22.38 -11.24
N LEU A 198 -15.42 -22.95 -12.08
CA LEU A 198 -14.76 -24.22 -11.81
C LEU A 198 -13.53 -24.05 -10.91
N PHE A 199 -12.87 -22.90 -10.96
CA PHE A 199 -11.60 -22.66 -10.27
C PHE A 199 -11.67 -21.43 -9.35
N ILE A 200 -12.83 -21.18 -8.74
CA ILE A 200 -12.97 -20.08 -7.77
C ILE A 200 -12.20 -20.43 -6.50
N GLU A 201 -11.02 -19.85 -6.36
CA GLU A 201 -10.28 -19.83 -5.09
C GLU A 201 -10.50 -18.48 -4.40
N LEU A 202 -11.33 -18.50 -3.36
CA LEU A 202 -11.48 -17.35 -2.47
C LEU A 202 -10.33 -17.34 -1.46
N PRO A 203 -9.84 -16.14 -1.08
CA PRO A 203 -8.80 -16.04 -0.07
C PRO A 203 -9.29 -16.58 1.27
N ASP A 204 -8.45 -17.39 1.92
CA ASP A 204 -8.73 -17.88 3.28
C ASP A 204 -8.63 -16.76 4.31
N GLU A 205 -7.67 -15.86 4.10
CA GLU A 205 -7.35 -14.76 4.99
C GLU A 205 -7.09 -13.49 4.18
N VAL A 206 -7.63 -12.34 4.62
CA VAL A 206 -7.39 -11.04 3.97
C VAL A 206 -6.83 -10.05 4.98
N LEU A 207 -5.57 -9.69 4.80
CA LEU A 207 -4.88 -8.67 5.58
C LEU A 207 -5.02 -7.29 4.93
N ARG A 208 -5.54 -6.33 5.69
CA ARG A 208 -5.54 -4.90 5.33
C ARG A 208 -4.31 -4.23 5.92
N LEU A 209 -3.37 -3.84 5.06
CA LEU A 209 -2.19 -3.06 5.42
C LEU A 209 -2.45 -1.58 5.13
N SER A 210 -2.59 -0.77 6.19
CA SER A 210 -2.89 0.65 6.09
C SER A 210 -1.62 1.47 6.32
N PHE A 211 -1.33 2.35 5.35
CA PHE A 211 -0.30 3.39 5.44
C PHE A 211 -0.88 4.73 5.93
N ASN A 212 -2.20 4.78 6.08
CA ASN A 212 -2.91 5.95 6.59
C ASN A 212 -2.87 5.95 8.12
N TYR A 213 -2.87 7.15 8.67
CA TYR A 213 -2.95 7.39 10.12
C TYR A 213 -4.39 7.37 10.66
N THR A 214 -5.38 7.39 9.79
CA THR A 214 -6.82 7.35 10.09
C THR A 214 -7.40 5.95 9.80
N LEU A 215 -8.54 5.63 10.41
CA LEU A 215 -9.16 4.31 10.31
C LEU A 215 -10.12 4.21 9.11
N THR A 216 -9.60 4.35 7.89
CA THR A 216 -10.45 4.26 6.67
C THR A 216 -10.73 2.82 6.27
N GLU A 217 -9.82 1.90 6.58
CA GLU A 217 -9.99 0.47 6.32
C GLU A 217 -11.08 -0.20 7.17
N ASP A 218 -11.43 0.40 8.32
CA ASP A 218 -12.55 0.00 9.17
C ASP A 218 -13.91 0.08 8.47
N LEU A 219 -14.03 0.75 7.32
CA LEU A 219 -15.25 0.71 6.52
C LEU A 219 -15.46 -0.67 5.86
N TYR A 220 -14.38 -1.39 5.57
CA TYR A 220 -14.39 -2.58 4.71
C TYR A 220 -14.16 -3.89 5.47
N PHE A 221 -14.26 -3.90 6.80
CA PHE A 221 -13.92 -5.05 7.64
C PHE A 221 -14.85 -6.26 7.46
N ASP A 222 -16.11 -6.04 7.06
CA ASP A 222 -17.15 -7.06 7.00
C ASP A 222 -17.26 -7.65 5.59
N SER A 223 -16.53 -8.74 5.33
CA SER A 223 -16.54 -9.44 4.04
C SER A 223 -17.93 -9.89 3.60
N LYS A 224 -18.85 -10.15 4.54
CA LYS A 224 -20.20 -10.66 4.26
C LYS A 224 -21.05 -9.66 3.48
N LYS A 225 -20.70 -8.37 3.52
CA LYS A 225 -21.38 -7.32 2.75
C LYS A 225 -21.03 -7.35 1.27
N TYR A 226 -19.87 -7.90 0.94
CA TYR A 226 -19.27 -7.80 -0.38
C TYR A 226 -19.21 -9.15 -1.11
N LEU A 227 -19.18 -10.25 -0.35
CA LEU A 227 -19.22 -11.61 -0.87
C LEU A 227 -20.64 -12.16 -0.85
N ARG A 228 -20.92 -13.14 -1.72
CA ARG A 228 -22.18 -13.88 -1.68
C ARG A 228 -22.29 -14.71 -0.39
N SER A 229 -23.50 -14.90 0.08
CA SER A 229 -23.77 -15.60 1.36
C SER A 229 -23.43 -17.08 1.33
N ASP A 230 -23.45 -17.71 0.16
CA ASP A 230 -23.10 -19.11 -0.06
C ASP A 230 -21.59 -19.36 -0.16
N TRP A 231 -20.79 -18.29 -0.23
CA TRP A 231 -19.35 -18.38 -0.37
C TRP A 231 -18.64 -18.52 0.98
N LYS A 232 -17.54 -19.29 0.98
CA LYS A 232 -16.61 -19.35 2.11
C LYS A 232 -16.15 -17.92 2.43
N GLN A 233 -16.32 -17.52 3.68
CA GLN A 233 -15.93 -16.19 4.12
C GLN A 233 -14.46 -16.21 4.55
N PRO A 234 -13.66 -15.22 4.12
CA PRO A 234 -12.30 -15.08 4.62
C PRO A 234 -12.34 -14.84 6.12
N LYS A 235 -11.37 -15.39 6.84
CA LYS A 235 -11.23 -15.17 8.27
C LYS A 235 -10.84 -13.72 8.52
N TYR A 236 -11.46 -13.13 9.53
CA TYR A 236 -11.16 -11.77 9.95
C TYR A 236 -9.74 -11.69 10.53
N ILE A 237 -8.94 -10.80 9.97
CA ILE A 237 -7.64 -10.38 10.51
C ILE A 237 -7.71 -8.93 10.94
N LYS A 238 -7.21 -8.63 12.14
CA LYS A 238 -7.08 -7.25 12.60
C LYS A 238 -6.16 -6.47 11.64
N PRO A 239 -6.61 -5.32 11.09
CA PRO A 239 -5.79 -4.47 10.23
C PRO A 239 -4.43 -4.13 10.85
N ILE A 240 -3.45 -3.90 9.99
CA ILE A 240 -2.10 -3.47 10.40
C ILE A 240 -1.90 -2.04 9.92
N HIS A 241 -1.76 -1.12 10.87
CA HIS A 241 -1.34 0.26 10.60
C HIS A 241 0.17 0.34 10.75
N ILE A 242 0.88 0.24 9.63
CA ILE A 242 2.35 0.19 9.67
C ILE A 242 2.93 1.54 10.11
N HIS A 243 2.25 2.64 9.79
CA HIS A 243 2.58 3.99 10.23
C HIS A 243 1.97 4.39 11.58
N GLY A 244 1.30 3.46 12.26
CA GLY A 244 0.50 3.79 13.44
C GLY A 244 -0.76 4.56 13.12
N SER A 245 -1.48 4.97 14.16
CA SER A 245 -2.76 5.66 14.02
C SER A 245 -2.89 6.83 15.00
N ILE A 246 -3.85 7.72 14.73
CA ILE A 246 -4.26 8.79 15.65
C ILE A 246 -4.99 8.24 16.90
N HIS A 247 -5.34 6.95 16.91
CA HIS A 247 -6.13 6.32 17.96
C HIS A 247 -5.23 5.64 18.98
N LYS A 248 -5.35 6.07 20.24
CA LYS A 248 -4.59 5.48 21.36
C LYS A 248 -4.82 3.98 21.55
N LYS A 249 -5.94 3.44 21.05
CA LYS A 249 -6.33 2.02 21.16
C LYS A 249 -5.42 1.10 20.34
N ASP A 250 -4.77 1.60 19.30
CA ASP A 250 -3.91 0.78 18.45
C ASP A 250 -2.52 0.55 19.02
N ASP A 251 -2.19 1.22 20.13
CA ASP A 251 -0.88 1.20 20.78
C ASP A 251 0.27 1.31 19.75
N ASN A 252 0.07 2.12 18.72
CA ASN A 252 1.08 2.42 17.71
C ASN A 252 0.98 3.90 17.36
N PRO A 253 1.83 4.77 17.96
CA PRO A 253 1.81 6.19 17.66
C PRO A 253 2.20 6.44 16.19
N ILE A 254 1.86 7.63 15.69
CA ILE A 254 2.22 8.06 14.33
C ILE A 254 3.73 7.95 14.08
N ILE A 255 4.09 7.09 13.13
CA ILE A 255 5.43 6.89 12.60
C ILE A 255 5.55 7.71 11.32
N PHE A 256 5.99 8.96 11.46
CA PHE A 256 6.26 9.87 10.35
C PHE A 256 7.77 10.09 10.24
N GLY A 257 8.36 9.88 9.07
CA GLY A 257 9.81 9.84 8.94
C GLY A 257 10.29 9.31 7.60
N TYR A 258 11.60 9.14 7.44
CA TYR A 258 12.16 8.61 6.20
C TYR A 258 12.26 7.08 6.26
N GLY A 259 11.97 6.41 5.14
CA GLY A 259 11.85 4.95 5.06
C GLY A 259 12.47 4.32 3.81
N ASP A 260 13.46 4.99 3.19
CA ASP A 260 14.27 4.38 2.13
C ASP A 260 15.67 4.09 2.68
N GLU A 261 15.92 2.83 3.01
CA GLU A 261 17.23 2.39 3.55
C GLU A 261 18.20 1.98 2.46
N LEU A 262 17.75 1.94 1.20
CA LEU A 262 18.56 1.58 0.05
C LEU A 262 19.31 2.78 -0.53
N ASP A 263 19.22 3.95 0.10
CA ASP A 263 19.91 5.17 -0.30
C ASP A 263 21.36 5.19 0.23
N ASP A 264 22.32 5.58 -0.63
CA ASP A 264 23.74 5.57 -0.27
C ASP A 264 24.06 6.49 0.90
N ASP A 265 23.42 7.67 0.99
CA ASP A 265 23.61 8.59 2.10
C ASP A 265 23.11 7.98 3.43
N TYR A 266 22.13 7.06 3.40
CA TYR A 266 21.60 6.40 4.59
C TYR A 266 22.61 5.39 5.15
N LEU A 267 23.22 4.58 4.28
CA LEU A 267 24.26 3.62 4.66
C LEU A 267 25.46 4.32 5.32
N ASP A 268 25.76 5.55 4.91
CA ASP A 268 26.81 6.35 5.52
C ASP A 268 26.39 6.96 6.87
N ILE A 269 25.12 7.33 7.03
CA ILE A 269 24.56 7.77 8.31
C ILE A 269 24.52 6.63 9.32
N GLU A 270 24.18 5.41 8.92
CA GLU A 270 24.11 4.23 9.80
C GLU A 270 25.48 3.84 10.38
N LYS A 271 26.56 4.06 9.63
CA LYS A 271 27.94 3.82 10.11
C LYS A 271 28.36 4.76 11.23
N LEU A 272 27.59 5.81 11.52
CA LEU A 272 27.88 6.72 12.61
C LEU A 272 27.43 6.14 13.95
N ASP A 273 28.29 6.27 14.95
CA ASP A 273 27.96 6.01 16.35
C ASP A 273 27.20 7.20 16.98
N ASP A 274 26.13 7.67 16.30
CA ASP A 274 25.28 8.75 16.79
C ASP A 274 23.80 8.51 16.48
N ASN A 275 23.09 7.96 17.47
CA ASN A 275 21.68 7.56 17.39
C ASN A 275 20.71 8.71 17.05
N ARG A 276 21.14 9.98 17.15
CA ARG A 276 20.28 11.14 16.87
C ARG A 276 19.91 11.25 15.40
N TYR A 277 20.74 10.70 14.51
CA TYR A 277 20.44 10.61 13.08
C TYR A 277 19.40 9.53 12.76
N LEU A 278 19.27 8.53 13.63
CA LEU A 278 18.35 7.40 13.43
C LEU A 278 16.98 7.61 14.11
N GLU A 279 16.80 8.68 14.88
CA GLU A 279 15.59 8.91 15.70
C GLU A 279 14.28 8.92 14.89
N ASN A 280 14.33 9.43 13.66
CA ASN A 280 13.15 9.63 12.80
C ASN A 280 13.18 8.74 11.54
N ILE A 281 13.91 7.62 11.60
CA ILE A 281 13.92 6.59 10.57
C ILE A 281 12.80 5.59 10.85
N LYS A 282 11.98 5.31 9.84
CA LYS A 282 10.78 4.49 9.99
C LYS A 282 11.10 3.03 10.32
N SER A 283 12.14 2.45 9.72
CA SER A 283 12.53 1.06 9.96
C SER A 283 12.88 0.77 11.42
N VAL A 284 13.61 1.70 12.06
CA VAL A 284 13.88 1.65 13.50
C VAL A 284 12.58 1.74 14.30
N LYS A 285 11.67 2.63 13.92
CA LYS A 285 10.38 2.80 14.58
C LYS A 285 9.42 1.62 14.38
N TYR A 286 9.55 0.87 13.29
CA TYR A 286 8.78 -0.35 13.08
C TYR A 286 9.13 -1.45 14.10
N LEU A 287 10.30 -1.40 14.73
CA LEU A 287 10.70 -2.32 15.80
C LEU A 287 10.11 -1.95 17.17
N ASP A 288 9.61 -0.72 17.35
CA ASP A 288 9.02 -0.28 18.62
C ASP A 288 7.72 -1.04 18.96
N ARG A 289 7.07 -1.67 17.97
CA ARG A 289 5.76 -2.34 18.10
C ARG A 289 5.68 -3.62 17.28
N ASN A 290 4.74 -4.49 17.63
CA ASN A 290 4.58 -5.81 17.00
C ASN A 290 3.96 -5.77 15.58
N ASN A 291 3.67 -4.59 15.03
CA ASN A 291 2.91 -4.47 13.77
C ASN A 291 3.71 -4.97 12.55
N TYR A 292 4.99 -4.63 12.47
CA TYR A 292 5.85 -5.12 11.39
C TYR A 292 6.08 -6.63 11.48
N LYS A 293 6.28 -7.16 12.70
CA LYS A 293 6.41 -8.61 12.91
C LYS A 293 5.13 -9.36 12.53
N ARG A 294 3.95 -8.86 12.90
CA ARG A 294 2.66 -9.44 12.47
C ARG A 294 2.50 -9.46 10.95
N LEU A 295 2.99 -8.43 10.26
CA LEU A 295 3.00 -8.39 8.81
C LEU A 295 3.90 -9.49 8.23
N LEU A 296 5.13 -9.63 8.77
CA LEU A 296 6.05 -10.70 8.35
C LEU A 296 5.49 -12.09 8.64
N GLU A 297 4.85 -12.30 9.79
CA GLU A 297 4.21 -13.59 10.13
C GLU A 297 3.12 -13.95 9.10
N PHE A 298 2.31 -12.97 8.68
CA PHE A 298 1.30 -13.18 7.65
C PHE A 298 1.92 -13.49 6.28
N VAL A 299 2.91 -12.70 5.87
CA VAL A 299 3.62 -12.85 4.58
C VAL A 299 4.36 -14.19 4.47
N ASN A 300 4.87 -14.71 5.59
CA ASN A 300 5.53 -16.01 5.65
C ASN A 300 4.57 -17.20 5.78
N SER A 301 3.28 -16.97 6.07
CA SER A 301 2.34 -18.05 6.38
C SER A 301 1.95 -18.87 5.15
N ASP A 302 1.67 -18.23 4.01
CA ASP A 302 1.28 -18.87 2.76
C ASP A 302 1.54 -17.95 1.55
N GLN A 303 1.26 -18.44 0.35
CA GLN A 303 1.29 -17.68 -0.90
C GLN A 303 0.21 -16.57 -0.90
N TYR A 304 0.57 -15.38 -1.35
CA TYR A 304 -0.33 -14.22 -1.29
C TYR A 304 -0.25 -13.34 -2.55
N GLN A 305 -1.37 -12.67 -2.83
CA GLN A 305 -1.47 -11.59 -3.82
C GLN A 305 -1.52 -10.24 -3.10
N VAL A 306 -0.80 -9.25 -3.63
CA VAL A 306 -0.88 -7.87 -3.17
C VAL A 306 -1.84 -7.09 -4.06
N VAL A 307 -2.85 -6.49 -3.43
CA VAL A 307 -3.79 -5.60 -4.09
C VAL A 307 -3.52 -4.16 -3.67
N ILE A 308 -3.17 -3.30 -4.63
CA ILE A 308 -2.88 -1.87 -4.38
C ILE A 308 -4.12 -1.04 -4.73
N MET A 309 -4.75 -0.48 -3.70
CA MET A 309 -6.01 0.27 -3.82
C MET A 309 -5.84 1.79 -3.97
N GLY A 310 -4.67 2.37 -3.70
CA GLY A 310 -4.44 3.82 -3.77
C GLY A 310 -3.02 4.11 -4.21
N GLY A 311 -2.86 4.85 -5.32
CA GLY A 311 -1.65 4.76 -6.15
C GLY A 311 -0.77 6.00 -6.30
N HIS A 312 -1.01 7.10 -5.60
CA HIS A 312 -0.22 8.31 -5.84
C HIS A 312 1.19 8.32 -5.21
N SER A 313 1.48 7.50 -4.18
CA SER A 313 2.76 7.60 -3.44
C SER A 313 3.45 6.29 -3.06
N CYS A 314 3.04 5.14 -3.60
CA CYS A 314 3.68 3.85 -3.31
C CYS A 314 5.17 3.77 -3.74
N GLY A 315 5.72 4.74 -4.47
CA GLY A 315 7.11 4.73 -4.94
C GLY A 315 8.05 5.66 -4.18
N ASN A 316 7.54 6.45 -3.23
CA ASN A 316 8.32 7.42 -2.46
C ASN A 316 8.28 7.15 -0.95
N SER A 317 7.25 6.46 -0.45
CA SER A 317 7.11 6.13 0.98
C SER A 317 7.42 4.65 1.21
N ASP A 318 8.44 4.37 2.03
CA ASP A 318 8.75 3.04 2.58
C ASP A 318 9.16 2.00 1.54
N ARG A 319 10.14 2.36 0.72
CA ARG A 319 10.72 1.52 -0.32
C ARG A 319 11.23 0.19 0.23
N THR A 320 11.87 0.16 1.40
CA THR A 320 12.37 -1.08 2.01
C THR A 320 11.24 -2.06 2.33
N LEU A 321 10.15 -1.57 2.93
CA LEU A 321 8.98 -2.37 3.28
C LEU A 321 8.33 -2.95 2.03
N LEU A 322 8.09 -2.10 1.02
CA LEU A 322 7.44 -2.53 -0.21
C LEU A 322 8.32 -3.48 -1.03
N ASN A 323 9.64 -3.28 -1.05
CA ASN A 323 10.57 -4.22 -1.65
C ASN A 323 10.47 -5.60 -0.98
N THR A 324 10.46 -5.64 0.36
CA THR A 324 10.31 -6.89 1.13
C THR A 324 9.00 -7.62 0.76
N LEU A 325 7.89 -6.89 0.64
CA LEU A 325 6.59 -7.47 0.29
C LEU A 325 6.49 -7.92 -1.17
N PHE A 326 7.10 -7.19 -2.09
CA PHE A 326 6.98 -7.45 -3.52
C PHE A 326 7.93 -8.54 -4.02
N GLU A 327 9.13 -8.63 -3.43
CA GLU A 327 10.16 -9.60 -3.83
C GLU A 327 10.14 -10.90 -3.00
N HIS A 328 9.31 -10.97 -1.96
CA HIS A 328 9.10 -12.17 -1.15
C HIS A 328 8.79 -13.40 -2.01
N ASP A 329 9.26 -14.58 -1.61
CA ASP A 329 9.08 -15.79 -2.41
C ASP A 329 7.62 -16.26 -2.47
N ASN A 330 6.85 -15.97 -1.42
CA ASN A 330 5.40 -16.26 -1.37
C ASN A 330 4.53 -15.24 -2.15
N CYS A 331 5.09 -14.14 -2.67
CA CYS A 331 4.33 -13.16 -3.44
C CYS A 331 4.09 -13.69 -4.87
N VAL A 332 2.84 -13.97 -5.21
CA VAL A 332 2.47 -14.56 -6.51
C VAL A 332 1.98 -13.52 -7.52
N SER A 333 1.45 -12.39 -7.06
CA SER A 333 0.83 -11.39 -7.93
C SER A 333 0.75 -10.03 -7.24
N ILE A 334 0.88 -8.96 -8.02
CA ILE A 334 0.68 -7.57 -7.58
C ILE A 334 -0.28 -6.90 -8.55
N LYS A 335 -1.48 -6.60 -8.05
CA LYS A 335 -2.56 -5.99 -8.82
C LYS A 335 -2.77 -4.52 -8.43
N PRO A 336 -2.38 -3.58 -9.28
CA PRO A 336 -2.68 -2.17 -9.07
C PRO A 336 -4.06 -1.78 -9.61
N TYR A 337 -4.88 -1.18 -8.76
CA TYR A 337 -6.10 -0.47 -9.16
C TYR A 337 -5.76 1.00 -9.46
N TYR A 338 -6.23 1.50 -10.60
CA TYR A 338 -5.92 2.86 -11.06
C TYR A 338 -7.13 3.79 -10.97
N HIS A 339 -6.86 5.08 -10.97
CA HIS A 339 -7.88 6.13 -11.07
C HIS A 339 -7.97 6.59 -12.52
N GLN A 340 -9.18 6.54 -13.07
CA GLN A 340 -9.50 7.09 -14.38
C GLN A 340 -10.12 8.49 -14.19
N LYS A 341 -9.58 9.48 -14.88
CA LYS A 341 -10.09 10.86 -14.86
C LYS A 341 -11.19 11.04 -15.91
N GLU A 342 -11.95 12.11 -15.76
CA GLU A 342 -13.06 12.47 -16.67
C GLU A 342 -12.59 12.73 -18.11
N ASP A 343 -11.33 13.12 -18.30
CA ASP A 343 -10.70 13.34 -19.61
C ASP A 343 -10.29 12.03 -20.32
N GLY A 344 -10.53 10.88 -19.69
CA GLY A 344 -10.15 9.56 -20.19
C GLY A 344 -8.71 9.15 -19.89
N THR A 345 -7.90 10.01 -19.25
CA THR A 345 -6.54 9.66 -18.82
C THR A 345 -6.56 8.86 -17.52
N ASP A 346 -5.58 7.98 -17.35
CA ASP A 346 -5.41 7.17 -16.14
C ASP A 346 -4.03 7.38 -15.50
N ASN A 347 -3.95 7.10 -14.20
CA ASN A 347 -2.70 7.15 -13.44
C ASN A 347 -1.98 5.79 -13.38
N TYR A 348 -2.38 4.80 -14.19
CA TYR A 348 -1.78 3.45 -14.14
C TYR A 348 -0.27 3.49 -14.40
N SER A 349 0.16 4.27 -15.39
CA SER A 349 1.58 4.43 -15.73
C SER A 349 2.39 4.95 -14.55
N ASP A 350 1.84 5.90 -13.78
CA ASP A 350 2.52 6.46 -12.62
C ASP A 350 2.59 5.46 -11.46
N ILE A 351 1.53 4.68 -11.25
CA ILE A 351 1.51 3.60 -10.25
C ILE A 351 2.58 2.55 -10.58
N VAL A 352 2.63 2.08 -11.83
CA VAL A 352 3.64 1.08 -12.24
C VAL A 352 5.04 1.65 -12.13
N ARG A 353 5.28 2.90 -12.55
CA ARG A 353 6.58 3.57 -12.39
C ARG A 353 7.02 3.61 -10.93
N ASN A 354 6.10 3.88 -10.01
CA ASN A 354 6.34 3.87 -8.58
C ASN A 354 6.68 2.46 -8.07
N ILE A 355 5.91 1.44 -8.49
CA ILE A 355 6.18 0.05 -8.15
C ILE A 355 7.57 -0.37 -8.65
N THR A 356 7.96 0.00 -9.87
CA THR A 356 9.26 -0.41 -10.44
C THR A 356 10.48 0.07 -9.65
N ARG A 357 10.34 1.14 -8.85
CA ARG A 357 11.40 1.64 -7.95
C ARG A 357 11.62 0.73 -6.75
N ASN A 358 10.60 -0.01 -6.34
CA ASN A 358 10.65 -0.92 -5.20
C ASN A 358 11.18 -2.30 -5.57
N PHE A 359 11.56 -2.54 -6.83
CA PHE A 359 12.11 -3.81 -7.30
C PHE A 359 13.59 -3.68 -7.66
N ASN A 360 14.39 -4.56 -7.08
CA ASN A 360 15.77 -4.85 -7.44
C ASN A 360 15.79 -5.80 -8.65
N ASP A 361 14.93 -6.82 -8.67
CA ASP A 361 14.81 -7.80 -9.76
C ASP A 361 13.71 -7.42 -10.76
N LYS A 362 14.13 -7.07 -11.98
CA LYS A 362 13.21 -6.70 -13.08
C LYS A 362 12.52 -7.90 -13.73
N GLN A 363 13.01 -9.12 -13.55
CA GLN A 363 12.31 -10.33 -14.00
C GLN A 363 11.11 -10.59 -13.09
N LYS A 364 11.32 -10.62 -11.77
CA LYS A 364 10.23 -10.72 -10.77
C LYS A 364 9.18 -9.62 -10.96
N LEU A 365 9.59 -8.40 -11.29
CA LEU A 365 8.66 -7.31 -11.61
C LEU A 365 7.72 -7.67 -12.77
N ARG A 366 8.25 -8.16 -13.90
CA ARG A 366 7.46 -8.44 -15.11
C ARG A 366 6.56 -9.66 -14.96
N ASP A 367 6.97 -10.62 -14.14
CA ASP A 367 6.23 -11.84 -13.86
C ASP A 367 5.09 -11.60 -12.85
N ARG A 368 5.31 -10.77 -11.82
CA ARG A 368 4.35 -10.59 -10.72
C ARG A 368 3.41 -9.41 -10.91
N VAL A 369 3.81 -8.33 -11.60
CA VAL A 369 2.95 -7.15 -11.78
C VAL A 369 1.95 -7.40 -12.89
N VAL A 370 0.67 -7.33 -12.53
CA VAL A 370 -0.45 -7.59 -13.46
C VAL A 370 -0.46 -6.57 -14.59
N ASN A 371 -0.69 -7.05 -15.82
CA ASN A 371 -0.79 -6.20 -17.01
C ASN A 371 -2.02 -5.29 -16.93
N LYS A 372 -1.94 -4.09 -17.51
CA LYS A 372 -3.05 -3.12 -17.61
C LYS A 372 -4.32 -3.74 -18.18
N GLN A 373 -4.22 -4.67 -19.13
CA GLN A 373 -5.37 -5.34 -19.74
C GLN A 373 -6.22 -6.14 -18.74
N TYR A 374 -5.62 -6.60 -17.64
CA TYR A 374 -6.29 -7.33 -16.56
C TYR A 374 -6.52 -6.45 -15.32
N CYS A 375 -6.11 -5.20 -15.36
CA CYS A 375 -6.38 -4.22 -14.31
C CYS A 375 -7.67 -3.45 -14.61
N GLU A 376 -8.32 -2.98 -13.55
CA GLU A 376 -9.57 -2.24 -13.63
C GLU A 376 -9.48 -0.96 -12.79
N PRO A 377 -10.25 0.09 -13.14
CA PRO A 377 -10.29 1.30 -12.32
C PRO A 377 -10.87 1.00 -10.94
N LEU A 378 -10.44 1.71 -9.89
CA LEU A 378 -10.94 1.49 -8.53
C LEU A 378 -12.41 1.88 -8.37
N LEU A 379 -12.82 3.00 -8.95
CA LEU A 379 -14.17 3.56 -8.86
C LEU A 379 -14.81 3.69 -10.24
#